data_AF-A0A2A5DJJ6-F1
#
_entry.id   AF-A0A2A5DJJ6-F1
#
_cell.length_a   1.000
_cell.length_b   1.000
_cell.length_c   1.000
_cell.angle_alpha   90.00
_cell.angle_beta   90.00
_cell.angle_gamma   90.00
#
_symmetry.space_group_name_H-M   'P 1'
#
loop_
_entity.id
_entity.type
_entity.pdbx_description
1 polymer ?
#
loop_
_entity_poly.entity_id
_entity_poly.type
_entity_poly.pdbx_seq_one_letter_code
_entity_poly.pdbx_strand_id
1 'polypeptide(L)'
;MSPANTLGLGISIGCSLAFIYYCWKQRHNNDPQIFYREKLANNNNARTVPPFGIFVKESEKDNLALLKHEMIHWRQFQREGLLKFVFGYTMEAAVNGYDGNKYEIEARENETDYCKENYTECVRNGRSNTVFNPEFRNFMSQT
;
A
#
# COMPACT_ATOMS: atom_id res chain seq x y z
N MET A 1 31.00 29.97 10.31
CA MET A 1 30.36 28.92 9.49
C MET A 1 30.58 29.25 8.03
N SER A 2 31.03 28.29 7.21
CA SER A 2 31.24 28.52 5.77
C SER A 2 29.90 28.75 5.06
N PRO A 3 29.79 29.72 4.12
CA PRO A 3 28.55 29.99 3.38
C PRO A 3 28.01 28.77 2.60
N ALA A 4 28.86 27.81 2.26
CA ALA A 4 28.45 26.54 1.65
C ALA A 4 27.56 25.69 2.58
N ASN A 5 27.77 25.75 3.90
CA ASN A 5 26.99 24.98 4.88
C ASN A 5 25.60 25.60 5.10
N THR A 6 25.47 26.92 4.96
CA THR A 6 24.18 27.62 5.11
C THR A 6 23.26 27.36 3.91
N LEU A 7 23.81 27.29 2.70
CA LEU A 7 23.06 26.98 1.48
C LEU A 7 22.56 25.53 1.46
N GLY A 8 23.41 24.56 1.85
CA GLY A 8 23.01 23.15 1.96
C GLY A 8 21.94 22.90 3.03
N LEU A 9 22.00 23.62 4.15
CA LEU A 9 20.98 23.52 5.22
C LEU A 9 19.62 24.10 4.79
N GLY A 10 19.62 25.21 4.03
CA GLY A 10 18.40 25.83 3.50
C GLY A 10 17.68 24.94 2.46
N ILE A 11 18.43 24.28 1.57
CA ILE A 11 17.88 23.34 0.58
C ILE A 11 17.25 22.12 1.27
N SER A 12 17.93 21.57 2.28
CA SER A 12 17.43 20.43 3.09
C SER A 12 16.09 20.74 3.75
N ILE A 13 15.98 21.88 4.46
CA ILE A 13 14.75 22.29 5.14
C ILE A 13 13.63 22.54 4.13
N GLY A 14 13.92 23.19 3.00
CA GLY A 14 12.96 23.42 1.93
C GLY A 14 12.38 22.11 1.37
N CYS A 15 13.23 21.11 1.10
CA CYS A 15 12.80 19.80 0.64
C CYS A 15 11.95 19.05 1.68
N SER A 16 12.33 19.11 2.97
CA SER A 16 11.54 18.50 4.05
C SER A 16 10.15 19.15 4.17
N LEU A 17 10.07 20.48 4.14
CA LEU A 17 8.79 21.19 4.19
C LEU A 17 7.93 20.89 2.97
N ALA A 18 8.52 20.84 1.77
CA ALA A 18 7.82 20.45 0.54
C ALA A 18 7.28 19.01 0.62
N PHE A 19 8.06 18.07 1.17
CA PHE A 19 7.60 16.69 1.36
C PHE A 19 6.50 16.57 2.41
N ILE A 20 6.62 17.29 3.53
CA ILE A 20 5.56 17.35 4.56
C ILE A 20 4.27 17.91 3.96
N TYR A 21 4.38 19.00 3.20
CA TYR A 21 3.24 19.58 2.49
C TYR A 21 2.65 18.61 1.46
N TYR A 22 3.49 17.88 0.71
CA TYR A 22 3.05 16.85 -0.23
C TYR A 22 2.28 15.72 0.48
N CYS A 23 2.81 15.21 1.60
CA CYS A 23 2.14 14.22 2.42
C CYS A 23 0.80 14.73 2.95
N TRP A 24 0.75 15.98 3.43
CA TRP A 24 -0.48 16.61 3.90
C TRP A 24 -1.50 16.75 2.78
N LYS A 25 -1.08 17.19 1.58
CA LYS A 25 -1.96 17.32 0.41
C LYS A 25 -2.53 15.96 0.01
N GLN A 26 -1.70 14.92 -0.07
CA GLN A 26 -2.13 13.57 -0.45
C GLN A 26 -3.02 12.92 0.61
N ARG A 27 -2.81 13.22 1.89
CA ARG A 27 -3.70 12.79 2.98
C ARG A 27 -5.14 13.31 2.81
N HIS A 28 -5.34 14.43 2.12
CA HIS A 28 -6.66 14.98 1.83
C HIS A 28 -7.10 14.75 0.39
N ASN A 29 -6.33 13.98 -0.39
CA ASN A 29 -6.67 13.63 -1.76
C ASN A 29 -7.57 12.38 -1.76
N ASN A 30 -8.81 12.49 -2.24
CA ASN A 30 -9.74 11.37 -2.35
C ASN A 30 -9.58 10.57 -3.66
N ASP A 31 -8.73 11.07 -4.58
CA ASP A 31 -8.48 10.49 -5.90
C ASP A 31 -6.96 10.24 -6.06
N PRO A 32 -6.41 9.21 -5.39
CA PRO A 32 -5.00 8.88 -5.53
C PRO A 32 -4.66 8.53 -6.97
N GLN A 33 -3.47 8.92 -7.41
CA GLN A 33 -2.97 8.50 -8.71
C GLN A 33 -2.81 6.97 -8.75
N ILE A 34 -3.34 6.35 -9.80
CA ILE A 34 -3.21 4.92 -10.07
C ILE A 34 -2.12 4.73 -11.13
N PHE A 35 -1.17 3.86 -10.85
CA PHE A 35 -0.07 3.51 -11.75
C PHE A 35 -0.17 2.04 -12.14
N TYR A 36 -0.27 1.78 -13.44
CA TYR A 36 -0.24 0.41 -13.96
C TYR A 36 1.20 -0.04 -14.25
N ARG A 37 1.52 -1.29 -13.91
CA ARG A 37 2.83 -1.92 -14.12
C ARG A 37 2.68 -3.37 -14.56
N GLU A 38 3.57 -3.87 -15.41
CA GLU A 38 3.57 -5.29 -15.81
C GLU A 38 3.84 -6.23 -14.62
N LYS A 39 4.74 -5.82 -13.72
CA LYS A 39 5.14 -6.59 -12.53
C LYS A 39 5.23 -5.68 -11.31
N LEU A 40 4.94 -6.26 -10.15
CA LEU A 40 5.12 -5.64 -8.84
C LEU A 40 5.97 -6.57 -7.96
N ALA A 41 6.65 -5.99 -6.98
CA ALA A 41 7.46 -6.76 -6.04
C ALA A 41 6.63 -7.80 -5.27
N ASN A 42 7.24 -8.96 -4.98
CA ASN A 42 6.64 -10.07 -4.24
C ASN A 42 5.39 -10.66 -4.90
N ASN A 43 5.26 -10.57 -6.22
CA ASN A 43 4.10 -11.06 -6.97
C ASN A 43 2.77 -10.53 -6.43
N ASN A 44 2.76 -9.29 -5.94
CA ASN A 44 1.52 -8.62 -5.57
C ASN A 44 0.76 -8.21 -6.84
N ASN A 45 -0.57 -8.18 -6.75
CA ASN A 45 -1.44 -7.71 -7.84
C ASN A 45 -1.70 -6.20 -7.74
N ALA A 46 -1.68 -5.64 -6.53
CA ALA A 46 -1.68 -4.21 -6.31
C ALA A 46 -0.95 -3.86 -4.99
N ARG A 47 -0.65 -2.57 -4.80
CA ARG A 47 -0.11 -2.02 -3.57
C ARG A 47 -0.33 -0.51 -3.49
N THR A 48 -0.89 -0.08 -2.38
CA THR A 48 -0.94 1.33 -1.99
C THR A 48 0.40 1.77 -1.40
N VAL A 49 0.98 2.83 -1.95
CA VAL A 49 2.26 3.40 -1.51
C VAL A 49 2.08 4.89 -1.23
N PRO A 50 1.57 5.27 -0.04
CA PRO A 50 1.45 6.68 0.31
C PRO A 50 2.83 7.34 0.47
N PRO A 51 2.97 8.63 0.15
CA PRO A 51 1.98 9.53 -0.44
C PRO A 51 1.92 9.46 -1.98
N PHE A 52 2.52 8.47 -2.62
CA PHE A 52 2.75 8.45 -4.07
C PHE A 52 1.54 7.99 -4.88
N GLY A 53 0.78 7.00 -4.39
CA GLY A 53 -0.44 6.53 -5.06
C GLY A 53 -0.64 5.03 -4.92
N ILE A 54 -1.43 4.47 -5.83
CA ILE A 54 -1.75 3.04 -5.88
C ILE A 54 -1.10 2.43 -7.11
N PHE A 55 -0.37 1.34 -6.94
CA PHE A 55 0.26 0.60 -8.02
C PHE A 55 -0.55 -0.66 -8.28
N VAL A 56 -0.94 -0.90 -9.52
CA VAL A 56 -1.79 -2.04 -9.92
C VAL A 56 -1.10 -2.77 -11.06
N LYS A 57 -1.14 -4.10 -11.04
CA LYS A 57 -0.66 -4.91 -12.15
C LYS A 57 -1.53 -4.65 -13.38
N GLU A 58 -0.94 -4.51 -14.56
CA GLU A 58 -1.70 -4.19 -15.79
C GLU A 58 -2.82 -5.19 -16.09
N SER A 59 -2.63 -6.47 -15.75
CA SER A 59 -3.66 -7.51 -15.89
C SER A 59 -4.90 -7.27 -15.02
N GLU A 60 -4.82 -6.39 -14.03
CA GLU A 60 -5.87 -6.10 -13.04
C GLU A 60 -6.45 -4.68 -13.20
N LYS A 61 -6.20 -4.00 -14.32
CA LYS A 61 -6.54 -2.58 -14.47
C LYS A 61 -8.04 -2.26 -14.26
N ASP A 62 -8.91 -3.21 -14.60
CA ASP A 62 -10.37 -3.11 -14.50
C ASP A 62 -10.92 -3.86 -13.27
N ASN A 63 -10.04 -4.36 -12.39
CA ASN A 63 -10.41 -5.13 -11.21
C ASN A 63 -10.87 -4.20 -10.08
N LEU A 64 -12.16 -3.89 -10.08
CA LEU A 64 -12.78 -3.00 -9.11
C LEU A 64 -12.70 -3.52 -7.66
N ALA A 65 -12.70 -4.84 -7.45
CA ALA A 65 -12.62 -5.42 -6.11
C ALA A 65 -11.22 -5.21 -5.51
N LEU A 66 -10.17 -5.47 -6.29
CA LEU A 66 -8.80 -5.19 -5.90
C LEU A 66 -8.56 -3.69 -5.71
N LEU A 67 -9.11 -2.83 -6.57
CA LEU A 67 -8.98 -1.39 -6.39
C LEU A 67 -9.67 -0.90 -5.12
N LYS A 68 -10.86 -1.43 -4.79
CA LYS A 68 -11.55 -1.11 -3.53
C LYS A 68 -10.72 -1.47 -2.30
N HIS A 69 -10.05 -2.62 -2.33
CA HIS A 69 -9.12 -3.04 -1.28
C HIS A 69 -7.98 -2.01 -1.10
N GLU A 70 -7.32 -1.61 -2.19
CA GLU A 70 -6.26 -0.59 -2.12
C GLU A 70 -6.76 0.78 -1.66
N MET A 71 -7.98 1.17 -2.06
CA MET A 71 -8.58 2.42 -1.59
C MET A 71 -8.82 2.42 -0.08
N ILE A 72 -9.01 1.27 0.56
CA ILE A 72 -9.09 1.19 2.03
C ILE A 72 -7.72 1.50 2.65
N HIS A 73 -6.63 0.99 2.10
CA HIS A 73 -5.27 1.38 2.53
C HIS A 73 -5.00 2.87 2.33
N TRP A 74 -5.50 3.46 1.23
CA TRP A 74 -5.41 4.90 1.05
C TRP A 74 -6.18 5.65 2.16
N ARG A 75 -7.40 5.23 2.49
CA ARG A 75 -8.20 5.81 3.60
C ARG A 75 -7.54 5.62 4.96
N GLN A 76 -6.88 4.50 5.21
CA GLN A 76 -6.09 4.28 6.42
C GLN A 76 -4.96 5.32 6.53
N PHE A 77 -4.24 5.56 5.42
CA PHE A 77 -3.27 6.66 5.33
C PHE A 77 -3.90 8.04 5.55
N GLN A 78 -5.06 8.32 4.94
CA GLN A 78 -5.78 9.58 5.17
C GLN A 78 -6.14 9.78 6.65
N ARG A 79 -6.61 8.71 7.32
CA ARG A 79 -7.01 8.71 8.73
C ARG A 79 -5.81 8.92 9.66
N GLU A 80 -4.70 8.24 9.40
CA GLU A 80 -3.59 8.13 10.36
C GLU A 80 -2.39 9.05 10.05
N GLY A 81 -2.25 9.46 8.79
CA GLY A 81 -1.04 10.09 8.27
C GLY A 81 0.08 9.07 8.00
N LEU A 82 1.11 9.51 7.28
CA LEU A 82 2.14 8.63 6.72
C LEU A 82 2.86 7.78 7.79
N LEU A 83 3.38 8.42 8.84
CA LEU A 83 4.21 7.74 9.83
C LEU A 83 3.43 6.70 10.64
N LYS A 84 2.23 7.06 11.12
CA LYS A 84 1.40 6.17 11.92
C LYS A 84 0.91 4.97 11.10
N PHE A 85 0.47 5.22 9.85
CA PHE A 85 0.06 4.16 8.95
C PHE A 85 1.19 3.17 8.65
N VAL A 86 2.36 3.66 8.20
CA VAL A 86 3.49 2.80 7.82
C VAL A 86 4.01 2.01 9.03
N PHE A 87 4.21 2.67 10.17
CA PHE A 87 4.70 2.01 11.38
C PHE A 87 3.67 1.01 11.91
N GLY A 88 2.41 1.42 11.99
CA GLY A 88 1.32 0.56 12.45
C GLY A 88 1.15 -0.68 11.59
N TYR A 89 1.10 -0.51 10.27
CA TYR A 89 0.99 -1.63 9.32
C TYR A 89 2.18 -2.58 9.45
N THR A 90 3.40 -2.05 9.51
CA THR A 90 4.63 -2.86 9.59
C THR A 90 4.70 -3.63 10.91
N MET A 91 4.30 -2.99 12.01
CA MET A 91 4.30 -3.63 13.32
C MET A 91 3.25 -4.74 13.42
N GLU A 92 2.04 -4.50 12.91
CA GLU A 92 1.02 -5.53 12.83
C GLU A 92 1.45 -6.70 11.95
N ALA A 93 2.09 -6.42 10.80
CA ALA A 93 2.62 -7.48 9.94
C ALA A 93 3.72 -8.31 10.63
N ALA A 94 4.53 -7.68 11.49
CA ALA A 94 5.59 -8.37 12.23
C ALA A 94 5.03 -9.25 13.37
N VAL A 95 3.96 -8.81 14.05
CA VAL A 95 3.36 -9.52 15.18
C VAL A 95 2.37 -10.59 14.72
N ASN A 96 1.50 -10.25 13.76
CA ASN A 96 0.33 -11.06 13.37
C ASN A 96 0.46 -11.68 11.97
N GLY A 97 1.56 -11.41 11.26
CA GLY A 97 1.72 -11.81 9.87
C GLY A 97 0.81 -11.00 8.93
N TYR A 98 0.76 -11.37 7.65
CA TYR A 98 -0.04 -10.65 6.65
C TYR A 98 -1.54 -10.97 6.73
N ASP A 99 -1.89 -12.24 6.93
CA ASP A 99 -3.29 -12.64 6.94
C ASP A 99 -3.99 -12.12 8.22
N GLY A 100 -3.29 -12.11 9.36
CA GLY A 100 -3.78 -11.55 10.62
C GLY A 100 -3.57 -10.04 10.81
N ASN A 101 -3.01 -9.32 9.83
CA ASN A 101 -2.76 -7.88 9.96
C ASN A 101 -4.10 -7.13 9.98
N LYS A 102 -4.39 -6.37 11.05
CA LYS A 102 -5.67 -5.64 11.16
C LYS A 102 -5.93 -4.63 10.03
N TYR A 103 -4.88 -4.04 9.45
CA TYR A 103 -5.03 -3.13 8.30
C TYR A 103 -5.49 -3.88 7.06
N GLU A 104 -4.99 -5.11 6.88
CA GLU A 104 -5.40 -5.98 5.80
C GLU A 104 -6.81 -6.54 6.01
N ILE A 105 -7.14 -6.93 7.24
CA ILE A 105 -8.49 -7.39 7.61
C ILE A 105 -9.53 -6.29 7.30
N GLU A 106 -9.25 -5.03 7.65
CA GLU A 106 -10.08 -3.88 7.27
C GLU A 106 -10.20 -3.76 5.75
N ALA A 107 -9.08 -3.88 5.01
CA ALA A 107 -9.07 -3.80 3.56
C ALA A 107 -9.80 -4.98 2.86
N ARG A 108 -10.05 -6.07 3.58
CA ARG A 108 -10.79 -7.26 3.11
C ARG A 108 -12.27 -7.21 3.51
N GLU A 109 -12.85 -6.03 3.75
CA GLU A 109 -14.24 -5.88 4.22
C GLU A 109 -15.27 -6.70 3.41
N ASN A 110 -15.05 -6.82 2.10
CA ASN A 110 -15.93 -7.51 1.14
C ASN A 110 -15.61 -9.00 0.95
N GLU A 111 -14.65 -9.54 1.68
CA GLU A 111 -14.35 -10.97 1.69
C GLU A 111 -15.26 -11.73 2.65
N THR A 112 -15.33 -13.05 2.47
CA THR A 112 -15.91 -13.95 3.48
C THR A 112 -15.09 -13.91 4.78
N ASP A 113 -15.71 -14.23 5.91
CA ASP A 113 -15.00 -14.26 7.21
C ASP A 113 -13.77 -15.16 7.17
N TYR A 114 -13.88 -16.31 6.49
CA TYR A 114 -12.74 -17.19 6.26
C TYR A 114 -11.62 -16.52 5.45
N CYS A 115 -11.94 -15.87 4.33
CA CYS A 115 -10.93 -15.23 3.48
C CYS A 115 -10.39 -13.91 4.05
N LYS A 116 -11.05 -13.28 5.04
CA LYS A 116 -10.46 -12.17 5.79
C LYS A 116 -9.25 -12.61 6.58
N GLU A 117 -9.30 -13.80 7.18
CA GLU A 117 -8.24 -14.34 8.05
C GLU A 117 -7.30 -15.33 7.35
N ASN A 118 -7.65 -15.81 6.14
CA ASN A 118 -6.87 -16.79 5.36
C ASN A 118 -6.66 -16.31 3.91
N TYR A 119 -6.45 -15.01 3.74
CA TYR A 119 -6.47 -14.36 2.44
C TYR A 119 -5.40 -14.88 1.48
N THR A 120 -4.20 -15.18 1.98
CA THR A 120 -3.12 -15.73 1.14
C THR A 120 -3.55 -17.06 0.51
N GLU A 121 -4.20 -17.94 1.27
CA GLU A 121 -4.76 -19.18 0.72
C GLU A 121 -5.88 -18.87 -0.29
N CYS A 122 -6.81 -17.98 0.05
CA CYS A 122 -7.94 -17.66 -0.82
C CYS A 122 -7.50 -17.08 -2.16
N VAL A 123 -6.51 -16.18 -2.19
CA VAL A 123 -5.95 -15.63 -3.43
C VAL A 123 -5.27 -16.71 -4.26
N ARG A 124 -4.50 -17.60 -3.64
CA ARG A 124 -3.78 -18.66 -4.35
C ARG A 124 -4.67 -19.76 -4.91
N ASN A 125 -5.86 -19.94 -4.35
CA ASN A 125 -6.81 -20.99 -4.76
C ASN A 125 -8.06 -20.43 -5.46
N GLY A 126 -8.10 -19.12 -5.75
CA GLY A 126 -9.19 -18.49 -6.50
C GLY A 126 -10.51 -18.38 -5.71
N ARG A 127 -10.43 -18.37 -4.37
CA ARG A 127 -11.57 -18.17 -3.47
C ARG A 127 -11.77 -16.71 -3.04
N SER A 128 -10.75 -15.87 -3.22
CA SER A 128 -10.81 -14.45 -2.88
C SER A 128 -11.68 -13.69 -3.89
N ASN A 129 -12.46 -12.73 -3.40
CA ASN A 129 -13.25 -11.81 -4.21
C ASN A 129 -12.39 -10.75 -4.93
N THR A 130 -11.16 -10.51 -4.48
CA THR A 130 -10.29 -9.48 -5.08
C THR A 130 -9.54 -10.02 -6.29
N VAL A 131 -8.85 -11.15 -6.19
CA VAL A 131 -7.96 -11.63 -7.26
C VAL A 131 -7.61 -13.11 -7.09
N PHE A 132 -7.33 -13.77 -8.22
CA PHE A 132 -6.70 -15.08 -8.26
C PHE A 132 -5.24 -14.94 -8.68
N ASN A 133 -4.31 -15.40 -7.84
CA ASN A 133 -2.89 -15.43 -8.14
C ASN A 133 -2.20 -16.58 -7.38
N PRO A 134 -1.86 -17.70 -8.05
CA PRO A 134 -1.21 -18.84 -7.40
C PRO A 134 0.19 -18.51 -6.85
N GLU A 135 0.85 -17.50 -7.41
CA GLU A 135 2.18 -17.03 -7.01
C GLU A 135 2.13 -15.87 -6.00
N PHE A 136 0.95 -15.55 -5.49
CA PHE A 136 0.76 -14.41 -4.58
C PHE A 136 1.69 -14.51 -3.38
N ARG A 137 2.55 -13.49 -3.21
CA ARG A 137 3.55 -13.43 -2.13
C ARG A 137 4.52 -14.62 -2.08
N ASN A 138 4.73 -15.30 -3.20
CA ASN A 138 5.81 -16.27 -3.32
C ASN A 138 7.12 -15.53 -3.64
N PHE A 139 8.11 -15.64 -2.76
CA PHE A 139 9.41 -14.99 -2.94
C PHE A 139 10.31 -15.73 -3.93
N MET A 140 10.04 -17.00 -4.20
CA MET A 140 10.89 -17.87 -5.04
C MET A 140 10.56 -17.80 -6.54
N SER A 141 9.44 -17.20 -6.95
CA SER A 141 8.99 -17.16 -8.35
C SER A 141 9.40 -15.90 -9.12
N GLN A 142 10.38 -15.15 -8.60
CA GLN A 142 10.94 -13.96 -9.28
C GLN A 142 12.15 -14.27 -10.17
N THR A 143 12.48 -15.55 -10.40
CA THR A 143 13.55 -16.00 -11.30
C THR A 143 13.10 -16.11 -12.75
#